data_AF-A0A0J8SRB0-F1
#
_entry.id   AF-A0A0J8SRB0-F1
#
_cell.length_a   1.000
_cell.length_b   1.000
_cell.length_c   1.000
_cell.angle_alpha   90.00
_cell.angle_beta   90.00
_cell.angle_gamma   90.00
#
_symmetry.space_group_name_H-M   'P 1'
#
loop_
_entity.id
_entity.type
_entity.pdbx_description
1 polymer ?
#
loop_
_entity_poly.entity_id
_entity_poly.type
_entity_poly.pdbx_seq_one_letter_code
_entity_poly.pdbx_strand_id
1 'polypeptide(L)'
;MGSTRLLTNIIQRKVMLPEEMSPSMQRDNFEVALTDFEKHPIIKCLFKADNQRSTECWSVQEIANFIEDCTEDQNINLCILYWKDIHGNIYIIDGAHRLSCIYAWINRYFADEQVNQAPNFNDPQKQDIRYLRNYLGDLADFQRICTDAEFAEKKSKLEDIKISFRQVLGTPQDARRVFQSINSDTKRLDKYEEYHLRSRGSDAYYAIYACCYINDNKSNLEELQYTRLNELIELGERIHQLLFSTILLDNEMSHGKKIGLVNELMNIIAGDQIHNIMSLNQGERVENLMSHLLTILCRIATPVKNAGVPSLGLHPYLYFYKDQRFQITSFLAWFSTVYEIHESRMQIHHRTISFKDFTRVRRSIEFLIANFPVATTETVGKFGSGIKGYDRLQIVYKAFICLSLEMEVDFDDEKCLNTFILSMSKAFKYINFNEFYVERFLGGYDDAVVKNVVGYVESISPISRPKPKAFSALTKSLLKHNFLVGNHNFCLICDGLIYLDSTESDHRIAKAVGGQGVLENGLLVHPICNRMKSDLSLEEIRADLFGELLY
;
A
#
# COMPACT_ATOMS: atom_id res chain seq x y z
N MET A 1 17.03 3.67 6.37
CA MET A 1 16.39 4.11 7.62
C MET A 1 14.91 4.15 7.38
N GLY A 2 14.12 3.54 8.28
CA GLY A 2 12.68 3.49 8.17
C GLY A 2 12.00 4.83 8.43
N SER A 3 10.69 4.86 8.31
CA SER A 3 9.89 6.03 8.69
C SER A 3 9.85 6.23 10.21
N THR A 4 9.68 7.47 10.67
CA THR A 4 9.70 7.83 12.09
C THR A 4 8.32 8.22 12.61
N ARG A 5 8.08 7.97 13.91
CA ARG A 5 6.86 8.38 14.63
C ARG A 5 7.00 9.75 15.32
N LEU A 6 8.03 10.53 15.00
CA LEU A 6 8.27 11.80 15.68
C LEU A 6 7.19 12.85 15.48
N LEU A 7 6.59 12.88 14.29
CA LEU A 7 5.56 13.87 13.95
C LEU A 7 4.14 13.43 14.33
N THR A 8 4.02 12.27 14.98
CA THR A 8 2.74 11.71 15.43
C THR A 8 2.15 12.56 16.53
N ASN A 9 0.87 12.91 16.37
CA ASN A 9 0.07 13.72 17.31
C ASN A 9 0.58 15.15 17.57
N ILE A 10 1.52 15.66 16.77
CA ILE A 10 1.96 17.06 16.85
C ILE A 10 0.83 18.03 16.50
N ILE A 11 0.16 17.79 15.38
CA ILE A 11 -1.10 18.44 14.99
C ILE A 11 -2.17 17.36 15.03
N GLN A 12 -3.22 17.60 15.81
CA GLN A 12 -4.32 16.67 16.05
C GLN A 12 -5.19 16.50 14.80
N ARG A 13 -5.81 15.33 14.65
CA ARG A 13 -6.80 15.09 13.60
C ARG A 13 -8.18 15.50 14.04
N LYS A 14 -8.99 15.91 13.07
CA LYS A 14 -10.42 16.15 13.26
C LYS A 14 -11.17 15.76 11.99
N VAL A 15 -12.37 15.19 12.18
CA VAL A 15 -13.26 14.81 11.06
C VAL A 15 -13.86 16.06 10.43
N MET A 16 -13.91 16.08 9.11
CA MET A 16 -14.64 17.12 8.37
C MET A 16 -16.10 16.69 8.23
N LEU A 17 -17.00 17.43 8.89
CA LEU A 17 -18.43 17.11 8.93
C LEU A 17 -19.22 17.93 7.88
N PRO A 18 -20.16 17.31 7.12
CA PRO A 18 -20.93 18.02 6.09
C PRO A 18 -21.78 19.17 6.64
N GLU A 19 -22.26 19.02 7.87
CA GLU A 19 -23.11 19.99 8.56
C GLU A 19 -22.35 21.27 8.96
N GLU A 20 -21.02 21.18 9.04
CA GLU A 20 -20.15 22.30 9.43
C GLU A 20 -19.61 23.09 8.22
N MET A 21 -20.23 22.95 7.04
CA MET A 21 -19.73 23.57 5.81
C MET A 21 -19.92 25.09 5.83
N SER A 22 -18.82 25.85 5.64
CA SER A 22 -18.91 27.31 5.50
C SER A 22 -19.70 27.68 4.24
N PRO A 23 -20.76 28.52 4.35
CA PRO A 23 -21.52 28.99 3.18
C PRO A 23 -20.75 30.01 2.33
N SER A 24 -19.57 30.47 2.78
CA SER A 24 -18.75 31.41 2.01
C SER A 24 -18.17 30.75 0.75
N MET A 25 -18.52 31.30 -0.42
CA MET A 25 -17.88 30.94 -1.70
C MET A 25 -16.58 31.71 -1.96
N GLN A 26 -16.21 32.65 -1.09
CA GLN A 26 -14.99 33.44 -1.24
C GLN A 26 -13.81 32.69 -0.59
N ARG A 27 -12.71 32.55 -1.33
CA ARG A 27 -11.47 31.95 -0.83
C ARG A 27 -10.81 32.87 0.20
N ASP A 28 -10.50 32.31 1.36
CA ASP A 28 -9.79 32.93 2.46
C ASP A 28 -8.29 32.58 2.40
N ASN A 29 -7.60 32.94 1.32
CA ASN A 29 -6.16 32.66 1.24
C ASN A 29 -5.38 33.68 2.08
N PHE A 30 -4.38 33.21 2.83
CA PHE A 30 -3.51 34.08 3.62
C PHE A 30 -2.10 33.50 3.74
N GLU A 31 -1.17 34.31 4.22
CA GLU A 31 0.22 33.92 4.45
C GLU A 31 0.61 34.24 5.88
N VAL A 32 1.46 33.38 6.47
CA VAL A 32 2.04 33.58 7.79
C VAL A 32 3.56 33.48 7.66
N ALA A 33 4.28 34.49 8.14
CA ALA A 33 5.74 34.40 8.22
C ALA A 33 6.14 33.24 9.14
N LEU A 34 7.17 32.49 8.77
CA LEU A 34 7.56 31.29 9.50
C LEU A 34 7.94 31.60 10.95
N THR A 35 8.62 32.72 11.19
CA THR A 35 9.00 33.23 12.53
C THR A 35 7.81 33.66 13.38
N ASP A 36 6.69 34.06 12.77
CA ASP A 36 5.48 34.49 13.48
C ASP A 36 4.50 33.34 13.73
N PHE A 37 4.74 32.17 13.12
CA PHE A 37 3.81 31.06 13.14
C PHE A 37 3.45 30.62 14.55
N GLU A 38 4.42 30.55 15.48
CA GLU A 38 4.23 30.16 16.90
C GLU A 38 3.12 30.94 17.60
N LYS A 39 3.02 32.24 17.32
CA LYS A 39 2.10 33.17 17.98
C LYS A 39 0.81 33.35 17.20
N HIS A 40 0.74 32.80 15.99
CA HIS A 40 -0.40 33.02 15.11
C HIS A 40 -1.66 32.32 15.65
N PRO A 41 -2.82 33.00 15.72
CA PRO A 41 -4.06 32.45 16.29
C PRO A 41 -4.50 31.13 15.65
N ILE A 42 -4.11 30.90 14.39
CA ILE A 42 -4.44 29.70 13.62
C ILE A 42 -4.06 28.41 14.32
N ILE A 43 -2.96 28.39 15.09
CA ILE A 43 -2.46 27.16 15.74
C ILE A 43 -3.56 26.51 16.60
N LYS A 44 -4.41 27.32 17.23
CA LYS A 44 -5.50 26.84 18.10
C LYS A 44 -6.64 26.18 17.34
N CYS A 45 -6.74 26.45 16.04
CA CYS A 45 -7.82 26.01 15.18
C CYS A 45 -7.32 25.05 14.09
N LEU A 46 -6.06 24.61 14.14
CA LEU A 46 -5.40 23.83 13.10
C LEU A 46 -5.52 22.33 13.38
N PHE A 47 -6.08 21.60 12.43
CA PHE A 47 -6.26 20.16 12.49
C PHE A 47 -5.75 19.49 11.21
N LYS A 48 -5.29 18.25 11.30
CA LYS A 48 -5.13 17.39 10.13
C LYS A 48 -6.49 16.87 9.70
N ALA A 49 -6.76 16.91 8.39
CA ALA A 49 -7.97 16.31 7.86
C ALA A 49 -7.98 14.79 8.06
N ASP A 50 -9.19 14.23 8.21
CA ASP A 50 -9.42 12.83 8.51
C ASP A 50 -8.87 11.83 7.48
N ASN A 51 -8.70 12.24 6.22
CA ASN A 51 -8.19 11.42 5.14
C ASN A 51 -6.68 11.61 4.86
N GLN A 52 -5.96 12.38 5.69
CA GLN A 52 -4.50 12.50 5.60
C GLN A 52 -3.80 11.16 5.89
N ARG A 53 -2.62 10.94 5.28
CA ARG A 53 -1.76 9.78 5.65
C ARG A 53 -1.34 9.87 7.10
N SER A 54 -0.98 8.73 7.69
CA SER A 54 -0.27 8.72 8.96
C SER A 54 0.96 9.64 8.91
N THR A 55 1.25 10.27 10.03
CA THR A 55 2.45 11.11 10.19
C THR A 55 3.74 10.29 10.14
N GLU A 56 3.63 8.97 10.26
CA GLU A 56 4.71 7.97 10.16
C GLU A 56 5.20 7.74 8.72
N CYS A 57 5.05 8.72 7.82
CA CYS A 57 5.44 8.60 6.41
C CYS A 57 6.73 9.33 6.05
N TRP A 58 7.28 10.17 6.94
CA TRP A 58 8.60 10.77 6.76
C TRP A 58 9.63 9.97 7.57
N SER A 59 10.80 9.77 7.00
CA SER A 59 11.99 9.32 7.71
C SER A 59 12.63 10.46 8.51
N VAL A 60 13.44 10.10 9.51
CA VAL A 60 14.22 11.08 10.28
C VAL A 60 15.10 11.93 9.36
N GLN A 61 15.63 11.33 8.29
CA GLN A 61 16.45 12.04 7.31
C GLN A 61 15.62 13.03 6.46
N GLU A 62 14.40 12.68 6.05
CA GLU A 62 13.51 13.63 5.35
C GLU A 62 13.16 14.83 6.23
N ILE A 63 13.00 14.63 7.55
CA ILE A 63 12.80 15.73 8.51
C ILE A 63 14.04 16.63 8.55
N ALA A 64 15.23 16.03 8.67
CA ALA A 64 16.49 16.77 8.73
C ALA A 64 16.71 17.62 7.47
N ASN A 65 16.62 16.98 6.30
CA ASN A 65 16.80 17.66 5.01
C ASN A 65 15.81 18.82 4.84
N PHE A 66 14.55 18.63 5.25
CA PHE A 66 13.55 19.69 5.16
C PHE A 66 13.85 20.90 6.07
N ILE A 67 14.45 20.68 7.25
CA ILE A 67 14.90 21.78 8.12
C ILE A 67 16.09 22.51 7.47
N GLU A 68 17.05 21.77 6.90
CA GLU A 68 18.16 22.38 6.14
C GLU A 68 17.66 23.21 4.97
N ASP A 69 16.73 22.67 4.17
CA ASP A 69 16.09 23.38 3.04
C ASP A 69 15.45 24.69 3.52
N CYS A 70 14.76 24.69 4.67
CA CYS A 70 14.20 25.91 5.26
C CYS A 70 15.26 26.98 5.60
N THR A 71 16.52 26.59 5.82
CA THR A 71 17.60 27.51 6.21
C THR A 71 18.53 27.90 5.07
N GLU A 72 18.60 27.08 4.02
CA GLU A 72 19.58 27.23 2.93
C GLU A 72 18.93 27.56 1.57
N ASP A 73 17.71 27.07 1.27
CA ASP A 73 17.05 27.29 -0.02
C ASP A 73 16.13 28.53 -0.02
N GLN A 74 16.51 29.54 -0.80
CA GLN A 74 15.72 30.76 -0.98
C GLN A 74 14.40 30.55 -1.74
N ASN A 75 14.23 29.42 -2.43
CA ASN A 75 13.05 29.12 -3.23
C ASN A 75 12.09 28.13 -2.55
N ILE A 76 12.29 27.83 -1.26
CA ILE A 76 11.44 26.89 -0.55
C ILE A 76 9.98 27.35 -0.58
N ASN A 77 9.11 26.48 -1.12
CA ASN A 77 7.69 26.76 -1.25
C ASN A 77 6.88 26.03 -0.18
N LEU A 78 6.42 26.78 0.82
CA LEU A 78 5.59 26.29 1.92
C LEU A 78 4.11 26.54 1.67
N CYS A 79 3.55 25.85 0.68
CA CYS A 79 2.12 25.89 0.39
C CYS A 79 1.37 24.80 1.19
N ILE A 80 0.37 25.23 1.97
CA ILE A 80 -0.54 24.37 2.73
C ILE A 80 -1.94 24.50 2.14
N LEU A 81 -2.53 23.40 1.73
CA LEU A 81 -3.95 23.38 1.36
C LEU A 81 -4.79 23.05 2.57
N TYR A 82 -5.90 23.74 2.74
CA TYR A 82 -6.78 23.51 3.87
C TYR A 82 -8.26 23.66 3.51
N TRP A 83 -9.13 23.02 4.29
CA TRP A 83 -10.58 23.25 4.27
C TRP A 83 -11.00 23.94 5.57
N LYS A 84 -12.02 24.81 5.52
CA LYS A 84 -12.46 25.61 6.66
C LYS A 84 -13.91 25.29 7.00
N ASP A 85 -14.18 25.01 8.27
CA ASP A 85 -15.55 24.85 8.74
C ASP A 85 -16.22 26.17 9.17
N ILE A 86 -17.51 26.13 9.49
CA ILE A 86 -18.29 27.27 9.98
C ILE A 86 -17.77 27.85 11.31
N HIS A 87 -17.05 27.05 12.10
CA HIS A 87 -16.48 27.45 13.39
C HIS A 87 -15.09 28.08 13.24
N GLY A 88 -14.57 28.16 12.01
CA GLY A 88 -13.25 28.70 11.72
C GLY A 88 -12.11 27.71 11.97
N ASN A 89 -12.40 26.42 12.18
CA ASN A 89 -11.37 25.40 12.22
C ASN A 89 -10.81 25.15 10.83
N ILE A 90 -9.51 24.86 10.78
CA ILE A 90 -8.70 24.71 9.57
C ILE A 90 -8.20 23.28 9.50
N TYR A 91 -8.65 22.55 8.48
CA TYR A 91 -8.34 21.14 8.26
C TYR A 91 -7.33 21.02 7.13
N ILE A 92 -6.11 20.61 7.43
CA ILE A 92 -5.02 20.51 6.46
C ILE A 92 -5.30 19.37 5.47
N ILE A 93 -5.45 19.73 4.20
CA ILE A 93 -5.67 18.86 3.04
C ILE A 93 -4.36 18.51 2.34
N ASP A 94 -3.33 19.36 2.39
CA ASP A 94 -1.99 19.04 1.91
C ASP A 94 -0.93 19.79 2.70
N GLY A 95 0.25 19.19 2.86
CA GLY A 95 1.38 19.80 3.58
C GLY A 95 1.39 19.53 5.09
N ALA A 96 0.59 18.58 5.58
CA ALA A 96 0.50 18.25 7.01
C ALA A 96 1.83 17.82 7.65
N HIS A 97 2.68 17.05 6.93
CA HIS A 97 4.01 16.65 7.43
C HIS A 97 4.95 17.85 7.57
N ARG A 98 5.04 18.69 6.53
CA ARG A 98 5.83 19.94 6.53
C ARG A 98 5.43 20.84 7.69
N LEU A 99 4.12 21.06 7.85
CA LEU A 99 3.62 21.93 8.91
C LEU A 99 3.82 21.33 10.32
N SER A 100 3.70 20.00 10.47
CA SER A 100 4.01 19.33 11.74
C SER A 100 5.50 19.43 12.09
N CYS A 101 6.38 19.37 11.09
CA CYS A 101 7.82 19.54 11.27
C CYS A 101 8.15 20.97 11.71
N ILE A 102 7.63 21.99 11.01
CA ILE A 102 7.79 23.40 11.37
C ILE A 102 7.29 23.64 12.79
N TYR A 103 6.09 23.14 13.11
CA TYR A 103 5.52 23.29 14.45
C TYR A 103 6.43 22.68 15.52
N ALA A 104 6.90 21.44 15.33
CA ALA A 104 7.79 20.77 16.29
C ALA A 104 9.14 21.49 16.44
N TRP A 105 9.69 22.02 15.34
CA TRP A 105 10.96 22.75 15.34
C TRP A 105 10.86 24.08 16.10
N ILE A 106 9.84 24.88 15.79
CA ILE A 106 9.57 26.17 16.44
C ILE A 106 9.34 26.00 17.95
N ASN A 107 8.59 24.97 18.34
CA ASN A 107 8.31 24.66 19.75
C ASN A 107 9.48 23.94 20.46
N ARG A 108 10.68 23.91 19.86
CA ARG A 108 11.90 23.31 20.43
C ARG A 108 11.77 21.83 20.81
N TYR A 109 10.94 21.05 20.12
CA TYR A 109 10.79 19.61 20.42
C TYR A 109 12.04 18.81 20.05
N PHE A 110 12.90 19.35 19.20
CA PHE A 110 14.17 18.74 18.78
C PHE A 110 15.39 19.23 19.57
N ALA A 111 15.24 20.17 20.50
CA ALA A 111 16.36 20.73 21.27
C ALA A 111 16.82 19.80 22.42
N ASP A 112 18.00 20.08 23.01
CA ASP A 112 18.59 19.30 24.11
C ASP A 112 17.75 19.35 25.39
N GLU A 113 17.40 20.55 25.83
CA GLU A 113 16.44 20.78 26.91
C GLU A 113 15.06 20.98 26.29
N GLN A 114 14.34 19.88 26.08
CA GLN A 114 12.97 19.92 25.59
C GLN A 114 12.10 20.74 26.55
N VAL A 115 11.22 21.57 25.99
CA VAL A 115 10.25 22.34 26.77
C VAL A 115 9.27 21.40 27.47
N ASN A 116 8.74 21.82 28.62
CA ASN A 116 7.74 21.05 29.39
C ASN A 116 6.47 20.69 28.59
N GLN A 117 6.18 21.42 27.52
CA GLN A 117 5.02 21.21 26.64
C GLN A 117 5.29 20.17 25.54
N ALA A 118 6.52 19.66 25.43
CA ALA A 118 6.87 18.65 24.44
C ALA A 118 6.09 17.34 24.69
N PRO A 119 5.74 16.59 23.63
CA PRO A 119 5.15 15.27 23.77
C PRO A 119 6.03 14.34 24.60
N ASN A 120 5.41 13.39 25.32
CA ASN A 120 6.15 12.35 26.01
C ASN A 120 6.70 11.32 25.01
N PHE A 121 7.92 11.55 24.53
CA PHE A 121 8.58 10.69 23.55
C PHE A 121 9.03 9.35 24.16
N ASN A 122 8.74 8.25 23.46
CA ASN A 122 9.25 6.92 23.80
C ASN A 122 10.75 6.77 23.43
N ASP A 123 11.36 5.65 23.83
CA ASP A 123 12.81 5.45 23.62
C ASP A 123 13.24 5.47 22.13
N PRO A 124 12.52 4.83 21.20
CA PRO A 124 12.79 4.99 19.76
C PRO A 124 12.72 6.45 19.29
N GLN A 125 11.68 7.19 19.67
CA GLN A 125 11.55 8.61 19.30
C GLN A 125 12.69 9.45 19.89
N LYS A 126 13.09 9.19 21.15
CA LYS A 126 14.26 9.85 21.75
C LYS A 126 15.55 9.56 20.98
N GLN A 127 15.70 8.37 20.41
CA GLN A 127 16.83 8.02 19.54
C GLN A 127 16.78 8.79 18.21
N ASP A 128 15.62 8.89 17.58
CA ASP A 128 15.43 9.68 16.36
C ASP A 128 15.72 11.18 16.59
N ILE A 129 15.32 11.73 17.74
CA ILE A 129 15.62 13.13 18.11
C ILE A 129 17.12 13.34 18.33
N ARG A 130 17.81 12.36 18.92
CA ARG A 130 19.29 12.41 19.04
C ARG A 130 19.94 12.38 17.67
N TYR A 131 19.46 11.56 16.75
CA TYR A 131 19.96 11.54 15.38
C TYR A 131 19.75 12.89 14.69
N LEU A 132 18.53 13.45 14.75
CA LEU A 132 18.22 14.78 14.18
C LEU A 132 19.16 15.86 14.70
N ARG A 133 19.36 15.91 16.02
CA ARG A 133 20.28 16.87 16.65
C ARG A 133 21.71 16.71 16.17
N ASN A 134 22.21 15.49 16.16
CA ASN A 134 23.58 15.23 15.70
C ASN A 134 23.78 15.61 14.23
N TYR A 135 22.74 15.43 13.40
CA TYR A 135 22.78 15.77 11.99
C TYR A 135 22.69 17.29 11.75
N LEU A 136 21.71 17.95 12.38
CA LEU A 136 21.43 19.37 12.19
C LEU A 136 22.37 20.31 12.96
N GLY A 137 23.01 19.81 14.02
CA GLY A 137 23.80 20.64 14.94
C GLY A 137 22.95 21.77 15.53
N ASP A 138 23.48 23.00 15.47
CA ASP A 138 22.80 24.19 15.99
C ASP A 138 21.47 24.49 15.28
N LEU A 139 21.26 23.97 14.07
CA LEU A 139 20.00 24.16 13.33
C LEU A 139 18.81 23.45 13.99
N ALA A 140 19.04 22.49 14.89
CA ALA A 140 17.97 21.78 15.58
C ALA A 140 17.15 22.68 16.53
N ASP A 141 17.72 23.81 16.98
CA ASP A 141 17.06 24.75 17.90
C ASP A 141 16.65 26.05 17.18
N PHE A 142 15.38 26.09 16.76
CA PHE A 142 14.81 27.25 16.07
C PHE A 142 14.96 28.56 16.85
N GLN A 143 14.74 28.52 18.17
CA GLN A 143 14.80 29.74 18.98
C GLN A 143 16.23 30.26 19.14
N ARG A 144 17.23 29.36 19.15
CA ARG A 144 18.63 29.77 19.11
C ARG A 144 18.95 30.52 17.83
N ILE A 145 18.49 30.03 16.67
CA ILE A 145 18.65 30.73 15.38
C ILE A 145 18.02 32.13 15.42
N CYS A 146 16.84 32.28 16.04
CA CYS A 146 16.14 33.56 16.08
C CYS A 146 16.72 34.58 17.08
N THR A 147 17.51 34.14 18.06
CA THR A 147 17.97 34.98 19.18
C THR A 147 19.47 35.27 19.15
N ASP A 148 20.28 34.34 18.68
CA ASP A 148 21.74 34.45 18.68
C ASP A 148 22.23 35.23 17.44
N ALA A 149 23.12 36.20 17.69
CA ALA A 149 23.65 37.09 16.67
C ALA A 149 24.52 36.35 15.62
N GLU A 150 25.11 35.20 15.99
CA GLU A 150 25.87 34.35 15.05
C GLU A 150 25.00 33.89 13.86
N PHE A 151 23.69 33.74 14.07
CA PHE A 151 22.76 33.25 13.06
C PHE A 151 21.98 34.35 12.34
N ALA A 152 22.43 35.61 12.38
CA ALA A 152 21.72 36.75 11.78
C ALA A 152 21.33 36.55 10.30
N GLU A 153 22.21 35.95 9.49
CA GLU A 153 21.91 35.67 8.08
C GLU A 153 20.80 34.62 7.92
N LYS A 154 20.87 33.51 8.68
CA LYS A 154 19.84 32.45 8.66
C LYS A 154 18.51 32.95 9.20
N LYS A 155 18.54 33.76 10.26
CA LYS A 155 17.35 34.44 10.78
C LYS A 155 16.67 35.30 9.72
N SER A 156 17.44 36.15 9.01
CA SER A 156 16.89 36.99 7.94
C SER A 156 16.23 36.15 6.85
N LYS A 157 16.83 35.00 6.46
CA LYS A 157 16.22 34.07 5.50
C LYS A 157 14.90 33.48 6.02
N LEU A 158 14.85 33.08 7.30
CA LEU A 158 13.63 32.53 7.91
C LEU A 158 12.50 33.58 8.02
N GLU A 159 12.84 34.85 8.22
CA GLU A 159 11.87 35.96 8.25
C GLU A 159 11.23 36.22 6.87
N ASP A 160 11.96 35.96 5.79
CA ASP A 160 11.45 36.08 4.41
C ASP A 160 10.56 34.91 3.99
N ILE A 161 10.69 33.75 4.65
CA ILE A 161 9.90 32.55 4.33
C ILE A 161 8.47 32.70 4.85
N LYS A 162 7.51 32.53 3.94
CA LYS A 162 6.08 32.55 4.25
C LYS A 162 5.44 31.19 4.01
N ILE A 163 4.57 30.82 4.94
CA ILE A 163 3.67 29.68 4.82
C ILE A 163 2.39 30.18 4.17
N SER A 164 2.18 29.82 2.90
CA SER A 164 0.98 30.20 2.14
C SER A 164 -0.14 29.19 2.37
N PHE A 165 -1.21 29.61 3.04
CA PHE A 165 -2.42 28.83 3.26
C PHE A 165 -3.41 29.10 2.13
N ARG A 166 -3.80 28.05 1.40
CA ARG A 166 -4.78 28.13 0.32
C ARG A 166 -6.01 27.30 0.62
N GLN A 167 -7.16 27.96 0.59
CA GLN A 167 -8.43 27.31 0.92
C GLN A 167 -8.95 26.47 -0.24
N VAL A 168 -9.37 25.25 0.10
CA VAL A 168 -10.19 24.37 -0.74
C VAL A 168 -11.65 24.65 -0.42
N LEU A 169 -12.40 25.05 -1.45
CA LEU A 169 -13.84 25.31 -1.35
C LEU A 169 -14.65 24.03 -1.59
N GLY A 170 -15.87 24.03 -1.06
CA GLY A 170 -16.85 22.96 -1.25
C GLY A 170 -17.09 22.15 0.01
N THR A 171 -17.70 20.98 -0.19
CA THR A 171 -18.05 20.02 0.85
C THR A 171 -16.81 19.30 1.39
N PRO A 172 -16.90 18.65 2.55
CA PRO A 172 -15.86 17.72 3.01
C PRO A 172 -15.46 16.68 1.96
N GLN A 173 -16.42 16.20 1.17
CA GLN A 173 -16.14 15.26 0.07
C GLN A 173 -15.30 15.90 -1.04
N ASP A 174 -15.51 17.18 -1.35
CA ASP A 174 -14.67 17.93 -2.31
C ASP A 174 -13.24 18.07 -1.79
N ALA A 175 -13.09 18.47 -0.52
CA ALA A 175 -11.79 18.56 0.13
C ALA A 175 -11.05 17.21 0.14
N ARG A 176 -11.76 16.11 0.39
CA ARG A 176 -11.19 14.76 0.32
C ARG A 176 -10.75 14.36 -1.08
N ARG A 177 -11.53 14.74 -2.12
CA ARG A 177 -11.15 14.51 -3.53
C ARG A 177 -9.90 15.29 -3.92
N VAL A 178 -9.74 16.52 -3.43
CA VAL A 178 -8.54 17.32 -3.68
C VAL A 178 -7.29 16.65 -3.10
N PHE A 179 -7.35 16.13 -1.87
CA PHE A 179 -6.25 15.35 -1.31
C PHE A 179 -5.86 14.16 -2.19
N GLN A 180 -6.86 13.40 -2.67
CA GLN A 180 -6.64 12.23 -3.52
C GLN A 180 -5.98 12.62 -4.86
N SER A 181 -6.43 13.73 -5.47
CA SER A 181 -5.91 14.22 -6.75
C SER A 181 -4.50 14.80 -6.65
N ILE A 182 -4.13 15.43 -5.53
CA ILE A 182 -2.77 15.99 -5.37
C ILE A 182 -1.78 14.87 -5.10
N ASN A 183 -2.21 13.91 -4.28
CA ASN A 183 -1.41 12.74 -3.93
C ASN A 183 -1.49 11.63 -4.99
N SER A 184 -2.03 11.89 -6.18
CA SER A 184 -1.83 11.03 -7.36
C SER A 184 -0.60 11.41 -8.18
N ASP A 185 -0.14 12.68 -8.09
CA ASP A 185 0.78 13.25 -9.08
C ASP A 185 2.23 13.40 -8.57
N THR A 186 2.47 13.75 -7.29
CA THR A 186 3.83 14.10 -6.78
C THR A 186 4.38 13.15 -5.71
N LYS A 187 3.56 12.69 -4.76
CA LYS A 187 3.84 11.53 -3.87
C LYS A 187 2.66 10.57 -3.96
N ARG A 188 2.69 9.63 -4.92
CA ARG A 188 1.55 8.74 -5.22
C ARG A 188 1.11 7.94 -3.97
N LEU A 189 -0.20 7.88 -3.69
CA LEU A 189 -0.77 6.95 -2.72
C LEU A 189 -0.48 5.51 -3.13
N ASP A 190 -0.18 4.64 -2.18
CA ASP A 190 -0.18 3.21 -2.50
C ASP A 190 -1.61 2.77 -2.88
N LYS A 191 -1.72 1.83 -3.82
CA LYS A 191 -3.02 1.34 -4.32
C LYS A 191 -3.98 0.87 -3.20
N TYR A 192 -3.43 0.34 -2.10
CA TYR A 192 -4.21 -0.12 -0.96
C TYR A 192 -4.70 1.05 -0.10
N GLU A 193 -3.90 2.11 0.04
CA GLU A 193 -4.33 3.36 0.70
C GLU A 193 -5.43 4.03 -0.12
N GLU A 194 -5.27 4.11 -1.44
CA GLU A 194 -6.28 4.67 -2.34
C GLU A 194 -7.59 3.88 -2.27
N TYR A 195 -7.52 2.54 -2.32
CA TYR A 195 -8.69 1.67 -2.15
C TYR A 195 -9.39 1.91 -0.81
N HIS A 196 -8.63 1.93 0.28
CA HIS A 196 -9.16 2.13 1.62
C HIS A 196 -9.85 3.49 1.78
N LEU A 197 -9.24 4.58 1.29
CA LEU A 197 -9.88 5.90 1.36
C LEU A 197 -11.15 5.99 0.51
N ARG A 198 -11.22 5.26 -0.61
CA ARG A 198 -12.43 5.15 -1.44
C ARG A 198 -13.52 4.31 -0.79
N SER A 199 -13.17 3.37 0.10
CA SER A 199 -14.13 2.49 0.78
C SER A 199 -14.69 3.10 2.08
N ARG A 200 -14.52 4.40 2.32
CA ARG A 200 -15.04 5.07 3.53
C ARG A 200 -16.52 4.79 3.77
N GLY A 201 -16.86 4.54 5.03
CA GLY A 201 -18.21 4.17 5.44
C GLY A 201 -18.52 2.68 5.34
N SER A 202 -17.63 1.85 4.78
CA SER A 202 -17.74 0.39 4.83
C SER A 202 -17.24 -0.18 6.16
N ASP A 203 -17.68 -1.39 6.51
CA ASP A 203 -17.19 -2.10 7.70
C ASP A 203 -15.67 -2.35 7.62
N ALA A 204 -15.17 -2.68 6.42
CA ALA A 204 -13.74 -2.84 6.16
C ALA A 204 -12.95 -1.55 6.38
N TYR A 205 -13.50 -0.38 6.01
CA TYR A 205 -12.85 0.90 6.29
C TYR A 205 -12.61 1.10 7.77
N TYR A 206 -13.64 0.96 8.60
CA TYR A 206 -13.50 1.19 10.03
C TYR A 206 -12.59 0.15 10.69
N ALA A 207 -12.70 -1.13 10.30
CA ALA A 207 -11.84 -2.17 10.83
C ALA A 207 -10.35 -1.95 10.47
N ILE A 208 -10.06 -1.59 9.22
CA ILE A 208 -8.69 -1.24 8.79
C ILE A 208 -8.21 0.00 9.54
N TYR A 209 -9.06 1.01 9.74
CA TYR A 209 -8.69 2.19 10.52
C TYR A 209 -8.28 1.82 11.94
N ALA A 210 -9.10 1.02 12.62
CA ALA A 210 -8.82 0.54 13.96
C ALA A 210 -7.53 -0.29 14.04
N CYS A 211 -7.23 -1.12 13.03
CA CYS A 211 -6.08 -2.02 13.06
C CYS A 211 -4.76 -1.40 12.54
N CYS A 212 -4.82 -0.43 11.61
CA CYS A 212 -3.63 0.09 10.93
C CYS A 212 -3.25 1.51 11.36
N TYR A 213 -4.20 2.33 11.84
CA TYR A 213 -3.99 3.73 12.18
C TYR A 213 -3.99 3.95 13.70
N ILE A 214 -3.30 3.10 14.46
CA ILE A 214 -3.37 3.04 15.94
C ILE A 214 -3.28 4.41 16.63
N ASN A 215 -2.41 5.29 16.14
CA ASN A 215 -2.17 6.60 16.75
C ASN A 215 -3.14 7.70 16.26
N ASP A 216 -3.96 7.41 15.26
CA ASP A 216 -4.70 8.39 14.45
C ASP A 216 -6.16 7.95 14.16
N ASN A 217 -6.64 6.86 14.76
CA ASN A 217 -7.89 6.19 14.38
C ASN A 217 -9.15 6.82 15.00
N LYS A 218 -9.06 7.38 16.21
CA LYS A 218 -10.22 7.76 17.03
C LYS A 218 -11.20 8.67 16.29
N SER A 219 -10.72 9.76 15.69
CA SER A 219 -11.57 10.73 15.00
C SER A 219 -12.41 10.06 13.90
N ASN A 220 -11.81 9.21 13.06
CA ASN A 220 -12.54 8.51 12.00
C ASN A 220 -13.51 7.46 12.55
N LEU A 221 -13.17 6.80 13.65
CA LEU A 221 -14.04 5.79 14.26
C LEU A 221 -15.24 6.41 14.99
N GLU A 222 -15.17 7.67 15.41
CA GLU A 222 -16.32 8.41 15.99
C GLU A 222 -17.49 8.53 15.01
N GLU A 223 -17.26 8.44 13.69
CA GLU A 223 -18.32 8.36 12.67
C GLU A 223 -19.25 7.16 12.85
N LEU A 224 -18.79 6.09 13.50
CA LEU A 224 -19.63 4.93 13.82
C LEU A 224 -20.70 5.24 14.87
N GLN A 225 -20.52 6.32 15.66
CA GLN A 225 -21.35 6.66 16.82
C GLN A 225 -21.55 5.46 17.76
N TYR A 226 -20.53 4.62 17.89
CA TYR A 226 -20.60 3.36 18.59
C TYR A 226 -20.38 3.55 20.10
N THR A 227 -21.24 2.96 20.93
CA THR A 227 -21.17 3.12 22.39
C THR A 227 -19.92 2.49 23.01
N ARG A 228 -19.36 1.45 22.36
CA ARG A 228 -18.16 0.72 22.80
C ARG A 228 -16.94 1.04 21.94
N LEU A 229 -16.79 2.32 21.59
CA LEU A 229 -15.73 2.81 20.71
C LEU A 229 -14.32 2.55 21.27
N ASN A 230 -14.13 2.69 22.58
CA ASN A 230 -12.83 2.48 23.21
C ASN A 230 -12.44 1.00 23.16
N GLU A 231 -13.39 0.09 23.41
CA GLU A 231 -13.16 -1.35 23.28
C GLU A 231 -12.81 -1.75 21.85
N LEU A 232 -13.42 -1.10 20.86
CA LEU A 232 -13.08 -1.30 19.45
C LEU A 232 -11.65 -0.84 19.11
N ILE A 233 -11.22 0.31 19.66
CA ILE A 233 -9.85 0.81 19.50
C ILE A 233 -8.84 -0.15 20.13
N GLU A 234 -9.07 -0.58 21.38
CA GLU A 234 -8.23 -1.55 22.07
C GLU A 234 -8.17 -2.89 21.32
N LEU A 235 -9.29 -3.33 20.73
CA LEU A 235 -9.33 -4.52 19.89
C LEU A 235 -8.44 -4.36 18.64
N GLY A 236 -8.48 -3.20 18.00
CA GLY A 236 -7.62 -2.86 16.87
C GLY A 236 -6.13 -2.86 17.23
N GLU A 237 -5.78 -2.30 18.38
CA GLU A 237 -4.41 -2.31 18.92
C GLU A 237 -3.90 -3.73 19.18
N ARG A 238 -4.75 -4.59 19.76
CA ARG A 238 -4.41 -6.00 20.01
C ARG A 238 -4.18 -6.76 18.71
N ILE A 239 -5.02 -6.54 17.70
CA ILE A 239 -4.84 -7.13 16.36
C ILE A 239 -3.53 -6.63 15.75
N HIS A 240 -3.25 -5.32 15.82
CA HIS A 240 -2.03 -4.73 15.30
C HIS A 240 -0.78 -5.36 15.92
N GLN A 241 -0.72 -5.44 17.25
CA GLN A 241 0.41 -5.99 17.98
C GLN A 241 0.61 -7.49 17.67
N LEU A 242 -0.47 -8.27 17.65
CA LEU A 242 -0.39 -9.70 17.36
C LEU A 242 0.04 -9.95 15.91
N LEU A 243 -0.58 -9.25 14.95
CA LEU A 243 -0.28 -9.44 13.53
C LEU A 243 1.11 -8.93 13.18
N PHE A 244 1.38 -7.65 13.41
CA PHE A 244 2.58 -7.00 12.88
C PHE A 244 3.83 -7.26 13.71
N SER A 245 3.72 -7.24 15.03
CA SER A 245 4.89 -7.44 15.91
C SER A 245 5.13 -8.90 16.24
N THR A 246 4.08 -9.67 16.55
CA THR A 246 4.26 -11.06 17.01
C THR A 246 4.39 -12.06 15.87
N ILE A 247 3.47 -12.03 14.89
CA ILE A 247 3.46 -13.00 13.78
C ILE A 247 4.42 -12.56 12.67
N LEU A 248 4.41 -11.28 12.33
CA LEU A 248 5.27 -10.71 11.30
C LEU A 248 6.62 -10.23 11.84
N LEU A 249 6.93 -10.35 13.13
CA LEU A 249 8.26 -10.04 13.69
C LEU A 249 8.76 -8.62 13.35
N ASP A 250 7.86 -7.62 13.40
CA ASP A 250 8.15 -6.23 13.07
C ASP A 250 8.78 -6.03 11.68
N ASN A 251 8.39 -6.88 10.71
CA ASN A 251 8.83 -6.74 9.33
C ASN A 251 8.54 -5.33 8.79
N GLU A 252 9.53 -4.72 8.14
CA GLU A 252 9.40 -3.41 7.48
C GLU A 252 8.42 -3.47 6.30
N MET A 253 7.13 -3.37 6.62
CA MET A 253 6.05 -3.24 5.65
C MET A 253 5.58 -1.79 5.58
N SER A 254 5.46 -1.27 4.36
CA SER A 254 4.82 0.04 4.13
C SER A 254 3.38 0.03 4.64
N HIS A 255 2.88 1.22 5.03
CA HIS A 255 1.53 1.38 5.55
C HIS A 255 0.45 0.82 4.61
N GLY A 256 0.55 1.11 3.31
CA GLY A 256 -0.35 0.53 2.30
C GLY A 256 -0.33 -1.00 2.26
N LYS A 257 0.83 -1.65 2.43
CA LYS A 257 0.90 -3.12 2.51
C LYS A 257 0.23 -3.67 3.78
N LYS A 258 0.30 -2.96 4.91
CA LYS A 258 -0.41 -3.33 6.15
C LYS A 258 -1.93 -3.28 5.94
N ILE A 259 -2.41 -2.19 5.35
CA ILE A 259 -3.82 -2.02 4.94
C ILE A 259 -4.26 -3.16 4.03
N GLY A 260 -3.49 -3.42 2.98
CA GLY A 260 -3.75 -4.50 2.04
C GLY A 260 -3.86 -5.85 2.75
N LEU A 261 -2.90 -6.18 3.63
CA LEU A 261 -2.94 -7.43 4.38
C LEU A 261 -4.20 -7.57 5.24
N VAL A 262 -4.51 -6.57 6.07
CA VAL A 262 -5.69 -6.62 6.95
C VAL A 262 -6.98 -6.77 6.14
N ASN A 263 -7.11 -6.03 5.04
CA ASN A 263 -8.26 -6.14 4.15
C ASN A 263 -8.46 -7.58 3.65
N GLU A 264 -7.39 -8.25 3.23
CA GLU A 264 -7.47 -9.62 2.73
C GLU A 264 -7.82 -10.64 3.81
N LEU A 265 -7.30 -10.47 5.04
CA LEU A 265 -7.69 -11.33 6.16
C LEU A 265 -9.19 -11.19 6.46
N MET A 266 -9.73 -9.97 6.39
CA MET A 266 -11.16 -9.73 6.55
C MET A 266 -11.98 -10.34 5.41
N ASN A 267 -11.51 -10.23 4.17
CA ASN A 267 -12.16 -10.87 3.01
C ASN A 267 -12.22 -12.39 3.16
N ILE A 268 -11.16 -13.02 3.69
CA ILE A 268 -11.16 -14.47 3.97
C ILE A 268 -12.24 -14.84 5.00
N ILE A 269 -12.43 -14.01 6.03
CA ILE A 269 -13.42 -14.26 7.10
C ILE A 269 -14.85 -14.02 6.62
N ALA A 270 -15.09 -12.88 5.96
CA ALA A 270 -16.43 -12.42 5.61
C ALA A 270 -16.93 -12.96 4.25
N GLY A 271 -16.04 -13.40 3.37
CA GLY A 271 -16.38 -13.77 1.99
C GLY A 271 -16.99 -12.59 1.20
N ASP A 272 -17.90 -12.90 0.27
CA ASP A 272 -18.61 -11.90 -0.56
C ASP A 272 -19.62 -11.03 0.23
N GLN A 273 -19.75 -11.22 1.55
CA GLN A 273 -20.75 -10.52 2.38
C GLN A 273 -20.32 -9.12 2.85
N ILE A 274 -19.13 -8.63 2.48
CA ILE A 274 -18.74 -7.22 2.70
C ILE A 274 -19.43 -6.33 1.66
N HIS A 275 -20.75 -6.38 1.61
CA HIS A 275 -21.55 -5.42 0.85
C HIS A 275 -22.11 -4.36 1.79
N ASN A 276 -21.73 -3.13 1.46
CA ASN A 276 -22.12 -1.85 2.05
C ASN A 276 -23.62 -1.75 2.38
N ILE A 277 -23.99 -2.11 3.60
CA ILE A 277 -25.28 -1.70 4.15
C ILE A 277 -24.98 -0.82 5.35
N MET A 278 -25.09 0.50 5.16
CA MET A 278 -25.28 1.42 6.29
C MET A 278 -26.51 0.93 7.03
N SER A 279 -26.31 0.39 8.23
CA SER A 279 -27.39 -0.11 9.07
C SER A 279 -27.13 0.34 10.51
N LEU A 280 -28.20 0.40 11.30
CA LEU A 280 -28.21 0.87 12.70
C LEU A 280 -27.17 0.18 13.60
N ASN A 281 -26.60 -0.97 13.20
CA ASN A 281 -25.66 -1.76 14.00
C ASN A 281 -24.25 -1.84 13.37
N GLN A 282 -23.82 -0.84 12.60
CA GLN A 282 -22.51 -0.90 11.94
C GLN A 282 -21.35 -1.10 12.92
N GLY A 283 -21.33 -0.38 14.05
CA GLY A 283 -20.28 -0.55 15.06
C GLY A 283 -20.15 -1.98 15.59
N GLU A 284 -21.29 -2.65 15.84
CA GLU A 284 -21.33 -4.04 16.29
C GLU A 284 -20.82 -5.01 15.21
N ARG A 285 -21.16 -4.78 13.93
CA ARG A 285 -20.62 -5.59 12.83
C ARG A 285 -19.10 -5.46 12.70
N VAL A 286 -18.59 -4.24 12.81
CA VAL A 286 -17.14 -3.97 12.78
C VAL A 286 -16.44 -4.67 13.96
N GLU A 287 -16.98 -4.55 15.17
CA GLU A 287 -16.45 -5.24 16.35
C GLU A 287 -16.47 -6.77 16.19
N ASN A 288 -17.58 -7.34 15.69
CA ASN A 288 -17.71 -8.78 15.46
C ASN A 288 -16.70 -9.29 14.44
N LEU A 289 -16.54 -8.57 13.32
CA LEU A 289 -15.56 -8.89 12.28
C LEU A 289 -14.12 -8.85 12.83
N MET A 290 -13.79 -7.79 13.59
CA MET A 290 -12.48 -7.66 14.23
C MET A 290 -12.24 -8.72 15.32
N SER A 291 -13.26 -9.05 16.11
CA SER A 291 -13.18 -10.08 17.15
C SER A 291 -12.96 -11.46 16.55
N HIS A 292 -13.60 -11.73 15.41
CA HIS A 292 -13.35 -12.94 14.64
C HIS A 292 -11.91 -12.96 14.09
N LEU A 293 -11.45 -11.86 13.50
CA LEU A 293 -10.06 -11.74 13.04
C LEU A 293 -9.06 -12.00 14.18
N LEU A 294 -9.24 -11.36 15.34
CA LEU A 294 -8.40 -11.58 16.51
C LEU A 294 -8.42 -13.06 16.93
N THR A 295 -9.58 -13.70 16.92
CA THR A 295 -9.72 -15.11 17.30
C THR A 295 -8.90 -16.02 16.39
N ILE A 296 -8.97 -15.83 15.07
CA ILE A 296 -8.16 -16.62 14.11
C ILE A 296 -6.67 -16.35 14.30
N LEU A 297 -6.26 -15.08 14.47
CA LEU A 297 -4.86 -14.75 14.75
C LEU A 297 -4.37 -15.38 16.05
N CYS A 298 -5.21 -15.42 17.10
CA CYS A 298 -4.89 -16.10 18.35
C CYS A 298 -4.72 -17.62 18.17
N ARG A 299 -5.40 -18.23 17.19
CA ARG A 299 -5.17 -19.64 16.85
C ARG A 299 -3.80 -19.86 16.20
N ILE A 300 -3.22 -18.85 15.55
CA ILE A 300 -1.89 -18.93 14.93
C ILE A 300 -0.79 -18.71 15.98
N ALA A 301 -0.88 -17.65 16.77
CA ALA A 301 0.13 -17.26 17.76
C ALA A 301 -0.50 -16.71 19.04
N THR A 302 0.20 -16.85 20.16
CA THR A 302 -0.27 -16.34 21.45
C THR A 302 -0.02 -14.83 21.56
N PRO A 303 -1.05 -14.00 21.83
CA PRO A 303 -0.84 -12.58 22.10
C PRO A 303 -0.10 -12.33 23.42
N VAL A 304 0.59 -11.19 23.51
CA VAL A 304 1.31 -10.76 24.73
C VAL A 304 0.39 -10.74 25.96
N LYS A 305 -0.83 -10.23 25.78
CA LYS A 305 -1.91 -10.35 26.76
C LYS A 305 -2.81 -11.51 26.36
N ASN A 306 -2.84 -12.57 27.18
CA ASN A 306 -3.62 -13.77 26.91
C ASN A 306 -5.10 -13.43 26.67
N ALA A 307 -5.64 -13.90 25.55
CA ALA A 307 -7.02 -13.68 25.13
C ALA A 307 -7.98 -14.83 25.51
N GLY A 308 -7.50 -15.87 26.20
CA GLY A 308 -8.29 -17.06 26.53
C GLY A 308 -8.51 -18.02 25.35
N VAL A 309 -7.96 -17.71 24.17
CA VAL A 309 -8.02 -18.55 22.97
C VAL A 309 -6.70 -19.33 22.85
N PRO A 310 -6.71 -20.68 22.94
CA PRO A 310 -5.48 -21.45 22.83
C PRO A 310 -4.94 -21.43 21.40
N SER A 311 -3.65 -21.11 21.29
CA SER A 311 -2.92 -21.00 20.03
C SER A 311 -2.27 -22.32 19.62
N LEU A 312 -2.00 -22.46 18.32
CA LEU A 312 -1.12 -23.48 17.80
C LEU A 312 0.35 -23.11 18.04
N GLY A 313 0.69 -21.82 18.13
CA GLY A 313 2.10 -21.40 18.24
C GLY A 313 2.89 -21.80 16.99
N LEU A 314 2.38 -21.45 15.81
CA LEU A 314 3.06 -21.71 14.54
C LEU A 314 4.37 -20.91 14.49
N HIS A 315 5.49 -21.59 14.26
CA HIS A 315 6.81 -20.94 14.27
C HIS A 315 6.95 -20.00 13.07
N PRO A 316 7.06 -18.67 13.24
CA PRO A 316 6.98 -17.73 12.12
C PRO A 316 8.00 -18.01 11.02
N TYR A 317 9.25 -18.33 11.38
CA TYR A 317 10.29 -18.56 10.38
C TYR A 317 10.05 -19.78 9.49
N LEU A 318 9.34 -20.79 10.00
CA LEU A 318 9.04 -22.01 9.26
C LEU A 318 7.82 -21.80 8.35
N TYR A 319 6.76 -21.18 8.89
CA TYR A 319 5.49 -21.08 8.20
C TYR A 319 5.40 -19.87 7.27
N PHE A 320 6.03 -18.74 7.62
CA PHE A 320 5.75 -17.45 6.99
C PHE A 320 6.97 -16.76 6.41
N TYR A 321 8.16 -17.37 6.46
CA TYR A 321 9.40 -16.75 5.99
C TYR A 321 10.19 -17.69 5.09
N LYS A 322 10.98 -17.07 4.21
CA LYS A 322 12.02 -17.73 3.41
C LYS A 322 13.19 -16.76 3.29
N ASP A 323 14.40 -17.18 3.66
CA ASP A 323 15.61 -16.35 3.63
C ASP A 323 15.42 -14.98 4.34
N GLN A 324 14.81 -15.01 5.54
CA GLN A 324 14.42 -13.82 6.33
C GLN A 324 13.39 -12.89 5.67
N ARG A 325 12.83 -13.24 4.51
CA ARG A 325 11.76 -12.48 3.84
C ARG A 325 10.39 -13.07 4.14
N PHE A 326 9.48 -12.21 4.60
CA PHE A 326 8.08 -12.58 4.83
C PHE A 326 7.39 -13.02 3.54
N GLN A 327 6.77 -14.20 3.58
CA GLN A 327 6.07 -14.85 2.49
C GLN A 327 4.55 -14.66 2.67
N ILE A 328 4.05 -13.53 2.19
CA ILE A 328 2.63 -13.16 2.31
C ILE A 328 1.68 -14.24 1.79
N THR A 329 2.03 -14.92 0.70
CA THR A 329 1.20 -16.01 0.14
C THR A 329 1.08 -17.19 1.10
N SER A 330 2.18 -17.55 1.77
CA SER A 330 2.20 -18.65 2.75
C SER A 330 1.38 -18.28 3.98
N PHE A 331 1.56 -17.05 4.47
CA PHE A 331 0.77 -16.54 5.60
C PHE A 331 -0.74 -16.56 5.31
N LEU A 332 -1.17 -16.04 4.15
CA LEU A 332 -2.58 -16.06 3.76
C LEU A 332 -3.12 -17.49 3.61
N ALA A 333 -2.34 -18.41 3.04
CA ALA A 333 -2.73 -19.82 2.91
C ALA A 333 -2.92 -20.49 4.27
N TRP A 334 -2.00 -20.28 5.21
CA TRP A 334 -2.11 -20.82 6.57
C TRP A 334 -3.21 -20.16 7.38
N PHE A 335 -3.39 -18.84 7.26
CA PHE A 335 -4.51 -18.14 7.87
C PHE A 335 -5.84 -18.70 7.40
N SER A 336 -6.02 -18.91 6.09
CA SER A 336 -7.23 -19.50 5.53
C SER A 336 -7.44 -20.95 5.99
N THR A 337 -6.39 -21.77 6.07
CA THR A 337 -6.46 -23.13 6.63
C THR A 337 -6.87 -23.13 8.10
N VAL A 338 -6.28 -22.27 8.93
CA VAL A 338 -6.62 -22.15 10.36
C VAL A 338 -8.05 -21.65 10.55
N TYR A 339 -8.49 -20.69 9.72
CA TYR A 339 -9.87 -20.24 9.66
C TYR A 339 -10.84 -21.38 9.33
N GLU A 340 -10.56 -22.19 8.31
CA GLU A 340 -11.43 -23.32 7.97
C GLU A 340 -11.49 -24.39 9.05
N ILE A 341 -10.39 -24.66 9.77
CA ILE A 341 -10.39 -25.58 10.91
C ILE A 341 -11.22 -24.98 12.06
N HIS A 342 -11.06 -23.67 12.34
CA HIS A 342 -11.80 -22.97 13.39
C HIS A 342 -13.32 -23.02 13.14
N GLU A 343 -13.72 -22.74 11.90
CA GLU A 343 -15.11 -22.72 11.45
C GLU A 343 -15.69 -24.12 11.19
N SER A 344 -14.93 -25.19 11.44
CA SER A 344 -15.34 -26.57 11.12
C SER A 344 -15.69 -26.80 9.64
N ARG A 345 -15.09 -26.00 8.75
CA ARG A 345 -15.28 -26.06 7.28
C ARG A 345 -14.25 -26.94 6.58
N MET A 346 -13.11 -27.19 7.20
CA MET A 346 -12.09 -28.05 6.61
C MET A 346 -12.53 -29.52 6.63
N GLN A 347 -12.78 -30.08 5.45
CA GLN A 347 -13.16 -31.48 5.27
C GLN A 347 -12.04 -32.23 4.54
N ILE A 348 -11.71 -33.45 5.00
CA ILE A 348 -10.86 -34.42 4.29
C ILE A 348 -11.56 -35.77 4.35
N HIS A 349 -11.79 -36.42 3.21
CA HIS A 349 -12.46 -37.74 3.13
C HIS A 349 -13.75 -37.85 3.95
N HIS A 350 -14.61 -36.82 3.89
CA HIS A 350 -15.88 -36.71 4.64
C HIS A 350 -15.74 -36.59 6.17
N ARG A 351 -14.54 -36.29 6.66
CA ARG A 351 -14.29 -35.97 8.06
C ARG A 351 -13.98 -34.50 8.24
N THR A 352 -14.67 -33.86 9.18
CA THR A 352 -14.31 -32.52 9.67
C THR A 352 -12.99 -32.58 10.43
N ILE A 353 -12.02 -31.80 9.98
CA ILE A 353 -10.70 -31.71 10.61
C ILE A 353 -10.74 -30.72 11.76
N SER A 354 -10.38 -31.19 12.95
CA SER A 354 -10.28 -30.37 14.16
C SER A 354 -8.83 -29.93 14.43
N PHE A 355 -8.65 -28.96 15.34
CA PHE A 355 -7.31 -28.60 15.82
C PHE A 355 -6.57 -29.77 16.48
N LYS A 356 -7.30 -30.72 17.09
CA LYS A 356 -6.71 -31.94 17.67
C LYS A 356 -6.12 -32.83 16.58
N ASP A 357 -6.84 -32.97 15.47
CA ASP A 357 -6.37 -33.76 14.32
C ASP A 357 -5.13 -33.13 13.69
N PHE A 358 -5.16 -31.81 13.46
CA PHE A 358 -4.00 -31.06 12.96
C PHE A 358 -2.79 -31.21 13.89
N THR A 359 -2.99 -31.04 15.20
CA THR A 359 -1.91 -31.12 16.20
C THR A 359 -1.25 -32.50 16.21
N ARG A 360 -2.04 -33.57 16.06
CA ARG A 360 -1.53 -34.96 16.03
C ARG A 360 -0.54 -35.20 14.88
N VAL A 361 -0.74 -34.54 13.74
CA VAL A 361 0.06 -34.74 12.53
C VAL A 361 1.03 -33.59 12.25
N ARG A 362 1.12 -32.62 13.17
CA ARG A 362 1.88 -31.38 12.98
C ARG A 362 3.36 -31.61 12.69
N ARG A 363 3.98 -32.58 13.37
CA ARG A 363 5.39 -32.92 13.15
C ARG A 363 5.66 -33.23 11.67
N SER A 364 4.83 -34.10 11.07
CA SER A 364 4.91 -34.46 9.66
C SER A 364 4.74 -33.25 8.74
N ILE A 365 3.77 -32.38 9.04
CA ILE A 365 3.51 -31.16 8.27
C ILE A 365 4.70 -30.21 8.33
N GLU A 366 5.23 -29.93 9.52
CA GLU A 366 6.38 -29.04 9.71
C GLU A 366 7.63 -29.59 9.01
N PHE A 367 7.82 -30.90 9.06
CA PHE A 367 8.88 -31.59 8.34
C PHE A 367 8.73 -31.45 6.82
N LEU A 368 7.52 -31.57 6.28
CA LEU A 368 7.24 -31.34 4.85
C LEU A 368 7.51 -29.90 4.43
N ILE A 369 7.09 -28.90 5.23
CA ILE A 369 7.35 -27.49 4.95
C ILE A 369 8.86 -27.21 4.91
N ALA A 370 9.59 -27.73 5.89
CA ALA A 370 11.04 -27.50 6.02
C ALA A 370 11.84 -28.11 4.86
N ASN A 371 11.49 -29.32 4.43
CA ASN A 371 12.27 -30.09 3.46
C ASN A 371 11.77 -29.94 2.01
N PHE A 372 10.55 -29.45 1.79
CA PHE A 372 10.01 -29.22 0.44
C PHE A 372 9.61 -27.76 0.18
N PRO A 373 10.55 -26.80 0.33
CA PRO A 373 10.28 -25.40 -0.03
C PRO A 373 9.98 -25.22 -1.53
N VAL A 374 10.32 -26.20 -2.37
CA VAL A 374 9.97 -26.25 -3.79
C VAL A 374 8.45 -26.21 -4.00
N ALA A 375 7.67 -26.86 -3.13
CA ALA A 375 6.21 -26.87 -3.25
C ALA A 375 5.63 -25.46 -3.11
N THR A 376 6.13 -24.67 -2.16
CA THR A 376 5.78 -23.26 -2.00
C THR A 376 6.30 -22.43 -3.17
N THR A 377 7.57 -22.61 -3.54
CA THR A 377 8.25 -21.77 -4.55
C THR A 377 7.62 -21.93 -5.94
N GLU A 378 7.38 -23.16 -6.39
CA GLU A 378 6.76 -23.47 -7.69
C GLU A 378 5.29 -23.05 -7.74
N THR A 379 4.54 -23.21 -6.64
CA THR A 379 3.13 -22.78 -6.57
C THR A 379 3.03 -21.26 -6.68
N VAL A 380 3.84 -20.53 -5.91
CA VAL A 380 3.88 -19.06 -5.97
C VAL A 380 4.41 -18.58 -7.33
N GLY A 381 5.42 -19.24 -7.88
CA GLY A 381 5.96 -18.92 -9.21
C GLY A 381 4.93 -19.06 -10.32
N LYS A 382 4.09 -20.11 -10.25
CA LYS A 382 3.07 -20.38 -11.27
C LYS A 382 1.82 -19.51 -11.15
N PHE A 383 1.29 -19.34 -9.93
CA PHE A 383 0.00 -18.69 -9.72
C PHE A 383 0.10 -17.23 -9.24
N GLY A 384 1.32 -16.80 -8.92
CA GLY A 384 1.61 -15.46 -8.42
C GLY A 384 1.56 -15.37 -6.89
N SER A 385 2.07 -14.26 -6.38
CA SER A 385 2.16 -13.98 -4.94
C SER A 385 0.90 -13.33 -4.36
N GLY A 386 0.73 -13.45 -3.04
CA GLY A 386 -0.35 -12.85 -2.27
C GLY A 386 -1.71 -13.44 -2.63
N ILE A 387 -2.71 -12.58 -2.78
CA ILE A 387 -4.13 -12.94 -3.02
C ILE A 387 -4.30 -13.83 -4.25
N LYS A 388 -3.46 -13.65 -5.27
CA LYS A 388 -3.60 -14.35 -6.55
C LYS A 388 -3.28 -15.84 -6.48
N GLY A 389 -2.50 -16.27 -5.48
CA GLY A 389 -2.00 -17.65 -5.41
C GLY A 389 -2.11 -18.31 -4.04
N TYR A 390 -2.60 -17.62 -3.01
CA TYR A 390 -2.72 -18.23 -1.67
C TYR A 390 -3.73 -19.39 -1.66
N ASP A 391 -4.82 -19.28 -2.43
CA ASP A 391 -5.83 -20.35 -2.60
C ASP A 391 -5.18 -21.63 -3.15
N ARG A 392 -4.25 -21.49 -4.11
CA ARG A 392 -3.50 -22.61 -4.68
C ARG A 392 -2.50 -23.20 -3.72
N LEU A 393 -1.79 -22.34 -2.99
CA LEU A 393 -0.84 -22.79 -1.97
C LEU A 393 -1.55 -23.44 -0.78
N GLN A 394 -2.75 -22.98 -0.43
CA GLN A 394 -3.59 -23.58 0.58
C GLN A 394 -3.94 -25.03 0.23
N ILE A 395 -4.27 -25.32 -1.04
CA ILE A 395 -4.53 -26.69 -1.51
C ILE A 395 -3.29 -27.59 -1.30
N VAL A 396 -2.08 -27.08 -1.53
CA VAL A 396 -0.83 -27.82 -1.27
C VAL A 396 -0.68 -28.13 0.22
N TYR A 397 -0.91 -27.16 1.11
CA TYR A 397 -0.84 -27.41 2.55
C TYR A 397 -1.94 -28.34 3.06
N LYS A 398 -3.15 -28.28 2.48
CA LYS A 398 -4.21 -29.26 2.76
C LYS A 398 -3.82 -30.65 2.28
N ALA A 399 -3.10 -30.78 1.17
CA ALA A 399 -2.55 -32.06 0.72
C ALA A 399 -1.49 -32.60 1.71
N PHE A 400 -0.64 -31.74 2.26
CA PHE A 400 0.29 -32.13 3.33
C PHE A 400 -0.44 -32.64 4.57
N ILE A 401 -1.53 -31.98 4.98
CA ILE A 401 -2.37 -32.41 6.10
C ILE A 401 -3.02 -33.77 5.78
N CYS A 402 -3.60 -33.93 4.59
CA CYS A 402 -4.20 -35.18 4.14
C CYS A 402 -3.19 -36.34 4.14
N LEU A 403 -2.02 -36.16 3.53
CA LEU A 403 -0.95 -37.15 3.55
C LEU A 403 -0.54 -37.52 4.98
N SER A 404 -0.34 -36.51 5.84
CA SER A 404 0.13 -36.73 7.22
C SER A 404 -0.92 -37.39 8.11
N LEU A 405 -2.20 -37.42 7.70
CA LEU A 405 -3.26 -38.18 8.37
C LEU A 405 -3.27 -39.65 7.99
N GLU A 406 -2.76 -39.99 6.80
CA GLU A 406 -2.73 -41.35 6.24
C GLU A 406 -1.42 -42.07 6.56
N MET A 407 -0.32 -41.33 6.79
CA MET A 407 1.00 -41.90 7.08
C MET A 407 1.86 -40.99 7.96
N GLU A 408 2.75 -41.59 8.76
CA GLU A 408 3.83 -40.86 9.42
C GLU A 408 4.91 -40.52 8.38
N VAL A 409 5.39 -39.27 8.40
CA VAL A 409 6.34 -38.78 7.39
C VAL A 409 7.76 -38.94 7.91
N ASP A 410 8.49 -39.85 7.26
CA ASP A 410 9.92 -40.12 7.48
C ASP A 410 10.63 -40.25 6.13
N PHE A 411 11.61 -39.40 5.82
CA PHE A 411 12.35 -39.46 4.55
C PHE A 411 13.55 -40.39 4.58
N ASP A 412 13.90 -40.96 5.72
CA ASP A 412 14.86 -42.05 5.78
C ASP A 412 14.22 -43.36 5.28
N ASP A 413 12.89 -43.47 5.34
CA ASP A 413 12.11 -44.54 4.69
C ASP A 413 11.87 -44.23 3.20
N GLU A 414 12.53 -45.00 2.33
CA GLU A 414 12.39 -44.92 0.87
C GLU A 414 10.94 -45.13 0.41
N LYS A 415 10.17 -46.02 1.04
CA LYS A 415 8.76 -46.24 0.66
C LYS A 415 7.93 -44.99 0.97
N CYS A 416 8.19 -44.36 2.12
CA CYS A 416 7.51 -43.14 2.52
C CYS A 416 7.83 -41.97 1.56
N LEU A 417 9.12 -41.74 1.26
CA LEU A 417 9.55 -40.71 0.31
C LEU A 417 8.93 -40.92 -1.08
N ASN A 418 8.92 -42.15 -1.60
CA ASN A 418 8.31 -42.49 -2.88
C ASN A 418 6.80 -42.21 -2.87
N THR A 419 6.11 -42.59 -1.79
CA THR A 419 4.68 -42.33 -1.61
C THR A 419 4.37 -40.84 -1.62
N PHE A 420 5.17 -40.04 -0.93
CA PHE A 420 5.06 -38.58 -0.93
C PHE A 420 5.25 -37.98 -2.32
N ILE A 421 6.40 -38.26 -2.97
CA ILE A 421 6.74 -37.68 -4.28
C ILE A 421 5.68 -38.07 -5.32
N LEU A 422 5.23 -39.33 -5.31
CA LEU A 422 4.21 -39.80 -6.25
C LEU A 422 2.85 -39.16 -5.99
N SER A 423 2.46 -38.98 -4.72
CA SER A 423 1.22 -38.29 -4.34
C SER A 423 1.24 -36.84 -4.84
N MET A 424 2.32 -36.11 -4.54
CA MET A 424 2.43 -34.69 -4.86
C MET A 424 2.61 -34.44 -6.36
N SER A 425 3.40 -35.25 -7.07
CA SER A 425 3.60 -35.11 -8.52
C SER A 425 2.32 -35.36 -9.32
N LYS A 426 1.51 -36.35 -8.90
CA LYS A 426 0.20 -36.62 -9.51
C LYS A 426 -0.81 -35.51 -9.19
N ALA A 427 -0.87 -35.09 -7.93
CA ALA A 427 -1.80 -34.05 -7.49
C ALA A 427 -1.46 -32.66 -8.08
N PHE A 428 -0.17 -32.35 -8.23
CA PHE A 428 0.32 -31.04 -8.65
C PHE A 428 1.32 -31.16 -9.79
N LYS A 429 0.80 -31.32 -11.02
CA LYS A 429 1.58 -31.47 -12.27
C LYS A 429 2.57 -30.34 -12.60
N TYR A 430 2.61 -29.30 -11.79
CA TYR A 430 3.45 -28.12 -11.98
C TYR A 430 4.55 -27.97 -10.94
N ILE A 431 4.52 -28.76 -9.87
CA ILE A 431 5.60 -28.76 -8.90
C ILE A 431 6.66 -29.71 -9.44
N ASN A 432 7.83 -29.16 -9.72
CA ASN A 432 8.93 -29.94 -10.24
C ASN A 432 9.69 -30.61 -9.08
N PHE A 433 9.60 -31.94 -9.00
CA PHE A 433 10.34 -32.71 -8.00
C PHE A 433 11.67 -33.26 -8.54
N ASN A 434 12.13 -32.88 -9.76
CA ASN A 434 13.31 -33.44 -10.46
C ASN A 434 14.56 -33.60 -9.59
N GLU A 435 14.83 -32.66 -8.69
CA GLU A 435 15.97 -32.73 -7.76
C GLU A 435 15.87 -33.92 -6.79
N PHE A 436 14.67 -34.42 -6.51
CA PHE A 436 14.40 -35.60 -5.68
C PHE A 436 14.30 -36.91 -6.50
N TYR A 437 14.27 -36.85 -7.84
CA TYR A 437 14.20 -38.06 -8.69
C TYR A 437 15.58 -38.69 -8.98
N VAL A 438 16.68 -38.00 -8.64
CA VAL A 438 18.02 -38.38 -9.13
C VAL A 438 18.50 -39.74 -8.59
N GLU A 439 17.92 -40.28 -7.50
CA GLU A 439 18.39 -41.58 -6.95
C GLU A 439 17.35 -42.67 -6.67
N ARG A 440 16.03 -42.46 -6.63
CA ARG A 440 15.11 -43.52 -6.12
C ARG A 440 13.70 -43.53 -6.73
N PHE A 441 13.52 -44.22 -7.86
CA PHE A 441 12.17 -44.65 -8.31
C PHE A 441 12.13 -46.14 -8.67
N LEU A 442 12.89 -46.96 -7.93
CA LEU A 442 12.87 -48.42 -8.04
C LEU A 442 12.29 -49.11 -6.79
N GLY A 443 11.94 -48.34 -5.74
CA GLY A 443 11.35 -48.84 -4.51
C GLY A 443 9.82 -48.91 -4.52
N GLY A 444 9.24 -49.61 -3.54
CA GLY A 444 7.79 -49.67 -3.35
C GLY A 444 7.20 -48.33 -2.90
N TYR A 445 5.88 -48.17 -3.05
CA TYR A 445 5.10 -47.04 -2.53
C TYR A 445 3.73 -47.53 -2.04
N ASP A 446 3.02 -46.71 -1.27
CA ASP A 446 1.65 -46.99 -0.85
C ASP A 446 0.61 -46.41 -1.83
N ASP A 447 0.02 -47.29 -2.65
CA ASP A 447 -0.95 -46.89 -3.66
C ASP A 447 -2.26 -46.36 -3.07
N ALA A 448 -2.66 -46.81 -1.88
CA ALA A 448 -3.88 -46.34 -1.22
C ALA A 448 -3.71 -44.89 -0.77
N VAL A 449 -2.57 -44.56 -0.14
CA VAL A 449 -2.25 -43.18 0.26
C VAL A 449 -2.20 -42.25 -0.95
N VAL A 450 -1.55 -42.67 -2.03
CA VAL A 450 -1.47 -41.88 -3.28
C VAL A 450 -2.86 -41.59 -3.83
N LYS A 451 -3.73 -42.59 -3.91
CA LYS A 451 -5.11 -42.42 -4.39
C LYS A 451 -5.92 -41.49 -3.49
N ASN A 452 -5.78 -41.62 -2.18
CA ASN A 452 -6.47 -40.78 -1.20
C ASN A 452 -6.06 -39.31 -1.36
N VAL A 453 -4.76 -39.01 -1.34
CA VAL A 453 -4.26 -37.63 -1.47
C VAL A 453 -4.63 -37.02 -2.82
N VAL A 454 -4.45 -37.75 -3.93
CA VAL A 454 -4.80 -37.25 -5.26
C VAL A 454 -6.30 -36.99 -5.38
N GLY A 455 -7.14 -37.94 -4.96
CA GLY A 455 -8.60 -37.78 -5.00
C GLY A 455 -9.08 -36.61 -4.13
N TYR A 456 -8.45 -36.41 -2.97
CA TYR A 456 -8.72 -35.25 -2.13
C TYR A 456 -8.36 -33.93 -2.83
N VAL A 457 -7.15 -33.81 -3.38
CA VAL A 457 -6.73 -32.60 -4.10
C VAL A 457 -7.63 -32.33 -5.30
N GLU A 458 -8.04 -33.35 -6.05
CA GLU A 458 -8.97 -33.21 -7.16
C GLU A 458 -10.34 -32.67 -6.71
N SER A 459 -10.83 -33.13 -5.54
CA SER A 459 -12.12 -32.69 -4.98
C SER A 459 -12.16 -31.22 -4.55
N ILE A 460 -11.04 -30.66 -4.10
CA ILE A 460 -10.94 -29.27 -3.62
C ILE A 460 -10.32 -28.33 -4.65
N SER A 461 -9.76 -28.87 -5.73
CA SER A 461 -9.23 -28.08 -6.81
C SER A 461 -10.38 -27.42 -7.56
N PRO A 462 -10.37 -26.09 -7.74
CA PRO A 462 -11.44 -25.43 -8.46
C PRO A 462 -11.47 -25.95 -9.90
N ILE A 463 -12.68 -26.26 -10.39
CA ILE A 463 -12.98 -26.64 -11.78
C ILE A 463 -12.17 -25.69 -12.66
N SER A 464 -11.31 -26.25 -13.52
CA SER A 464 -10.29 -25.50 -14.25
C SER A 464 -10.88 -24.17 -14.72
N ARG A 465 -10.43 -23.04 -14.14
CA ARG A 465 -10.72 -21.74 -14.75
C ARG A 465 -10.26 -21.89 -16.20
N PRO A 466 -11.11 -21.60 -17.21
CA PRO A 466 -10.66 -21.63 -18.58
C PRO A 466 -9.41 -20.78 -18.63
N LYS A 467 -8.27 -21.36 -19.05
CA LYS A 467 -7.02 -20.62 -19.11
C LYS A 467 -7.35 -19.32 -19.85
N PRO A 468 -7.29 -18.13 -19.22
CA PRO A 468 -7.41 -16.91 -19.99
C PRO A 468 -6.35 -17.03 -21.07
N LYS A 469 -6.73 -16.91 -22.34
CA LYS A 469 -5.81 -17.09 -23.47
C LYS A 469 -4.60 -16.22 -23.16
N ALA A 470 -3.48 -16.85 -22.82
CA ALA A 470 -2.25 -16.12 -22.62
C ALA A 470 -2.00 -15.37 -23.93
N PHE A 471 -1.81 -14.06 -23.85
CA PHE A 471 -1.43 -13.30 -25.03
C PHE A 471 -0.22 -13.99 -25.67
N SER A 472 -0.37 -14.37 -26.94
CA SER A 472 0.74 -14.96 -27.68
C SER A 472 1.93 -13.99 -27.66
N ALA A 473 3.15 -14.49 -27.88
CA ALA A 473 4.32 -13.62 -28.02
C ALA A 473 4.07 -12.53 -29.07
N LEU A 474 3.39 -12.89 -30.17
CA LEU A 474 2.93 -11.98 -31.20
C LEU A 474 1.94 -10.93 -30.65
N THR A 475 0.94 -11.32 -29.86
CA THR A 475 -0.03 -10.38 -29.29
C THR A 475 0.61 -9.42 -28.28
N LYS A 476 1.58 -9.88 -27.48
CA LYS A 476 2.37 -9.01 -26.59
C LYS A 476 3.24 -8.04 -27.38
N SER A 477 3.83 -8.50 -28.48
CA SER A 477 4.64 -7.67 -29.37
C SER A 477 3.78 -6.63 -30.09
N LEU A 478 2.59 -7.01 -30.57
CA LEU A 478 1.61 -6.12 -31.19
C LEU A 478 1.05 -5.10 -30.19
N LEU A 479 0.80 -5.47 -28.94
CA LEU A 479 0.38 -4.53 -27.89
C LEU A 479 1.46 -3.48 -27.61
N LYS A 480 2.72 -3.90 -27.50
CA LYS A 480 3.86 -2.97 -27.34
C LYS A 480 4.03 -2.10 -28.58
N HIS A 481 3.96 -2.68 -29.77
CA HIS A 481 4.01 -1.96 -31.04
C HIS A 481 2.87 -0.94 -31.17
N ASN A 482 1.64 -1.31 -30.81
CA ASN A 482 0.48 -0.42 -30.87
C ASN A 482 0.52 0.67 -29.80
N PHE A 483 1.06 0.38 -28.61
CA PHE A 483 1.31 1.40 -27.59
C PHE A 483 2.40 2.39 -28.02
N LEU A 484 3.44 1.89 -28.70
CA LEU A 484 4.44 2.72 -29.34
C LEU A 484 3.75 3.55 -30.43
N VAL A 485 3.27 2.95 -31.52
CA VAL A 485 2.64 3.64 -32.66
C VAL A 485 1.49 4.59 -32.27
N GLY A 486 0.64 4.23 -31.30
CA GLY A 486 -0.48 5.06 -30.86
C GLY A 486 -0.09 6.34 -30.11
N ASN A 487 1.16 6.45 -29.64
CA ASN A 487 1.72 7.65 -29.00
C ASN A 487 2.64 8.46 -29.92
N HIS A 488 2.79 8.08 -31.20
CA HIS A 488 3.64 8.84 -32.13
C HIS A 488 2.79 9.83 -32.94
N ASN A 489 3.33 11.03 -33.10
CA ASN A 489 2.82 12.02 -34.03
C ASN A 489 3.10 11.54 -35.48
N PHE A 490 2.15 11.74 -36.39
CA PHE A 490 2.31 11.44 -37.81
C PHE A 490 2.62 12.71 -38.58
N CYS A 491 3.41 12.61 -39.65
CA CYS A 491 3.64 13.72 -40.56
C CYS A 491 2.36 14.01 -41.33
N LEU A 492 1.85 15.24 -41.24
CA LEU A 492 0.59 15.64 -41.88
C LEU A 492 0.63 15.63 -43.42
N ILE A 493 1.80 15.49 -44.03
CA ILE A 493 1.98 15.44 -45.48
C ILE A 493 1.90 14.00 -45.99
N CYS A 494 2.65 13.07 -45.38
CA CYS A 494 2.77 11.70 -45.89
C CYS A 494 2.11 10.63 -45.00
N ASP A 495 1.55 11.02 -43.86
CA ASP A 495 1.01 10.14 -42.81
C ASP A 495 2.01 9.11 -42.24
N GLY A 496 3.31 9.31 -42.48
CA GLY A 496 4.38 8.51 -41.90
C GLY A 496 4.69 8.89 -40.46
N LEU A 497 5.19 7.95 -39.65
CA LEU A 497 5.62 8.22 -38.27
C LEU A 497 6.76 9.25 -38.21
N ILE A 498 6.65 10.22 -37.31
CA ILE A 498 7.68 11.20 -36.99
C ILE A 498 8.69 10.61 -36.00
N TYR A 499 9.97 10.57 -36.38
CA TYR A 499 11.09 10.36 -35.45
C TYR A 499 11.66 11.72 -35.08
N LEU A 500 11.56 12.11 -33.80
CA LEU A 500 11.80 13.48 -33.34
C LEU A 500 13.21 14.01 -33.67
N ASP A 501 14.21 13.13 -33.68
CA ASP A 501 15.60 13.50 -34.00
C ASP A 501 15.84 13.69 -35.50
N SER A 502 14.84 13.39 -36.35
CA SER A 502 14.91 13.48 -37.81
C SER A 502 13.66 14.17 -38.39
N THR A 503 13.28 15.29 -37.78
CA THR A 503 12.16 16.14 -38.23
C THR A 503 12.57 17.60 -38.33
N GLU A 504 11.78 18.36 -39.10
CA GLU A 504 11.91 19.80 -39.23
C GLU A 504 10.60 20.46 -38.79
N SER A 505 10.69 21.66 -38.21
CA SER A 505 9.55 22.50 -37.90
C SER A 505 9.23 23.42 -39.08
N ASP A 506 7.96 23.50 -39.43
CA ASP A 506 7.48 24.35 -40.54
C ASP A 506 6.09 24.94 -40.23
N HIS A 507 5.62 25.85 -41.08
CA HIS A 507 4.34 26.56 -40.93
C HIS A 507 3.23 25.90 -41.74
N ARG A 508 2.04 25.63 -41.17
CA ARG A 508 0.88 25.05 -41.90
C ARG A 508 0.49 25.92 -43.08
N ILE A 509 0.46 27.23 -42.87
CA ILE A 509 0.33 28.25 -43.89
C ILE A 509 1.72 28.86 -44.10
N ALA A 510 2.25 28.77 -45.32
CA ALA A 510 3.59 29.24 -45.62
C ALA A 510 3.74 30.75 -45.30
N LYS A 511 4.92 31.15 -44.82
CA LYS A 511 5.21 32.54 -44.47
C LYS A 511 5.07 33.49 -45.67
N ALA A 512 5.41 33.03 -46.87
CA ALA A 512 5.33 33.80 -48.11
C ALA A 512 3.90 34.23 -48.48
N VAL A 513 2.90 33.46 -48.07
CA VAL A 513 1.46 33.74 -48.31
C VAL A 513 0.77 34.33 -47.08
N GLY A 514 1.53 34.81 -46.09
CA GLY A 514 1.00 35.53 -44.91
C GLY A 514 0.89 34.70 -43.63
N GLY A 515 1.46 33.49 -43.57
CA GLY A 515 1.47 32.66 -42.37
C GLY A 515 2.23 33.29 -41.19
N GLN A 516 1.62 33.27 -40.00
CA GLN A 516 2.23 33.79 -38.77
C GLN A 516 3.05 32.73 -38.04
N GLY A 517 4.12 33.14 -37.35
CA GLY A 517 4.98 32.28 -36.53
C GLY A 517 4.41 31.99 -35.14
N VAL A 518 3.19 31.46 -35.08
CA VAL A 518 2.50 31.07 -33.83
C VAL A 518 2.42 29.54 -33.72
N LEU A 519 2.32 29.01 -32.50
CA LEU A 519 2.32 27.56 -32.24
C LEU A 519 1.19 26.85 -33.00
N GLU A 520 0.03 27.50 -33.14
CA GLU A 520 -1.14 27.00 -33.84
C GLU A 520 -0.89 26.82 -35.35
N ASN A 521 0.03 27.60 -35.91
CA ASN A 521 0.47 27.49 -37.30
C ASN A 521 1.72 26.60 -37.44
N GLY A 522 2.27 26.05 -36.35
CA GLY A 522 3.41 25.14 -36.39
C GLY A 522 3.01 23.70 -36.70
N LEU A 523 3.87 22.99 -37.42
CA LEU A 523 3.82 21.53 -37.55
C LEU A 523 5.23 20.93 -37.61
N LEU A 524 5.33 19.65 -37.23
CA LEU A 524 6.51 18.83 -37.45
C LEU A 524 6.32 17.99 -38.71
N VAL A 525 7.33 17.96 -39.55
CA VAL A 525 7.34 17.22 -40.83
C VAL A 525 8.66 16.50 -41.03
N HIS A 526 8.68 15.47 -41.88
CA HIS A 526 9.94 14.90 -42.32
C HIS A 526 10.70 15.90 -43.21
N PRO A 527 12.05 15.93 -43.16
CA PRO A 527 12.86 16.81 -44.01
C PRO A 527 12.54 16.70 -45.49
N ILE A 528 12.20 15.50 -45.98
CA ILE A 528 11.82 15.29 -47.38
C ILE A 528 10.44 15.88 -47.71
N CYS A 529 9.47 15.73 -46.82
CA CYS A 529 8.14 16.31 -46.98
C CYS A 529 8.19 17.84 -46.90
N ASN A 530 9.05 18.39 -46.05
CA ASN A 530 9.27 19.84 -45.95
C ASN A 530 9.82 20.42 -47.26
N ARG A 531 10.82 19.75 -47.87
CA ARG A 531 11.39 20.18 -49.15
C ARG A 531 10.40 20.16 -50.29
N MET A 532 9.48 19.18 -50.30
CA MET A 532 8.46 19.08 -51.35
C MET A 532 7.37 20.16 -51.20
N LYS A 533 7.13 20.65 -49.97
CA LYS A 533 6.03 21.57 -49.66
C LYS A 533 6.15 22.94 -50.33
N SER A 534 7.35 23.51 -50.41
CA SER A 534 7.55 24.86 -50.98
C SER A 534 6.50 25.87 -50.47
N ASP A 535 5.85 26.64 -51.37
CA ASP A 535 4.78 27.60 -51.06
C ASP A 535 3.36 27.00 -51.18
N LEU A 536 3.26 25.67 -51.32
CA LEU A 536 1.99 24.97 -51.51
C LEU A 536 1.28 24.77 -50.17
N SER A 537 -0.05 24.78 -50.22
CA SER A 537 -0.89 24.35 -49.11
C SER A 537 -0.77 22.85 -48.85
N LEU A 538 -1.13 22.42 -47.63
CA LEU A 538 -1.18 21.00 -47.24
C LEU A 538 -2.06 20.16 -48.17
N GLU A 539 -3.14 20.72 -48.72
CA GLU A 539 -4.06 20.03 -49.63
C GLU A 539 -3.44 19.84 -51.01
N GLU A 540 -2.78 20.88 -51.53
CA GLU A 540 -2.10 20.85 -52.84
C GLU A 540 -0.94 19.86 -52.86
N ILE A 541 -0.08 19.83 -51.82
CA ILE A 541 1.02 18.87 -51.78
C ILE A 541 0.56 17.43 -51.63
N ARG A 542 -0.52 17.19 -50.86
CA ARG A 542 -1.06 15.83 -50.74
C ARG A 542 -1.69 15.38 -52.05
N ALA A 543 -2.34 16.28 -52.78
CA ALA A 543 -2.83 16.01 -54.13
C ALA A 543 -1.68 15.69 -55.09
N ASP A 544 -0.54 16.39 -55.00
CA ASP A 544 0.65 16.11 -55.83
C ASP A 544 1.31 14.77 -55.46
N LEU A 545 1.47 14.48 -54.15
CA LEU A 545 2.09 13.23 -53.68
C LEU A 545 1.28 11.97 -54.01
N PHE A 546 -0.04 12.07 -53.97
CA PHE A 546 -0.94 10.90 -54.01
C PHE A 546 -1.91 10.89 -55.20
N GLY A 547 -2.01 11.99 -55.96
CA GLY A 547 -3.00 12.18 -57.01
C GLY A 547 -2.78 11.36 -58.28
N GLU A 548 -1.56 10.87 -58.54
CA GLU A 548 -1.27 10.01 -59.70
C GLU A 548 -1.46 8.50 -59.43
N LEU A 549 -1.80 8.09 -58.20
CA LEU A 549 -2.01 6.68 -57.82
C LEU A 549 -3.50 6.29 -57.77
N LEU A 550 -4.26 6.72 -58.78
CA LEU A 550 -5.56 6.13 -59.14
C LEU A 550 -5.49 5.53 -60.54
N TYR A 551 -4.67 4.50 -60.71
CA TYR A 551 -4.86 3.42 -61.69
C TYR A 551 -4.29 2.10 -61.18
#